data_AF-A0A6N8ZVP9-F1
#
_entry.id   AF-A0A6N8ZVP9-F1
#
_cell.length_a   1.000
_cell.length_b   1.000
_cell.length_c   1.000
_cell.angle_alpha   90.00
_cell.angle_beta   90.00
_cell.angle_gamma   90.00
#
_symmetry.space_group_name_H-M   'P 1'
#
loop_
_entity.id
_entity.type
_entity.pdbx_description
1 polymer ?
#
loop_
_entity_poly.entity_id
_entity_poly.type
_entity_poly.pdbx_seq_one_letter_code
_entity_poly.pdbx_strand_id
1 'polypeptide(L)'
;MINRNATEPTKIWFLLDRSGSMGGLAQDVIGGFNSFVAEQSNEPGTSHLTLVQFDSQAPFQTIHDAVPIGDVPELTANVYRPRGTTPLLDAIGNLIESADQRIETRSRDNQPEEDQLVLIFSDGLENASHKYNWAMIAKLIKERQEAGWEFVFMGANQDSYLEAGRIGVRQESIANFEASAVGTEAAFRSMSRGTRQFREKTRYERRRDSGAFYGGIRESEELMEEMRNQHGGQSSIPNLEMATVGQPITRLGISLFPIYLPGNYLPEIATGPNSGLVIKEKVASTVPSLQVTNPTNLPILIPEGEQLVGGLQDRVANTSILVAPASRLDIPVSCLEQGRWGDRRDFGRGRAFTPRRTRRAKNASVSDSVRRNRSRRSDQAAVWNTIDRELTYLGVSSDTRAVRDAEQSLRHDQQRRQTVRRMAQRGPLPNQCGVVVSHGWRVVAIELFGNHDLLVPHWEGIVRSHLMERLTATGEPSKTEARDRIRRFAQAAAVTNPGVGLGTEVHVNDGRTVGQALIHQGAVVYASAFMIG
;
A
#
# COMPACT_ATOMS: atom_id res chain seq x y z
N MET A 1 24.64 31.67 -43.30
CA MET A 1 25.09 30.33 -42.89
C MET A 1 24.51 30.04 -41.52
N ILE A 2 23.47 29.21 -41.43
CA ILE A 2 22.91 28.78 -40.13
C ILE A 2 23.86 27.72 -39.60
N ASN A 3 24.50 28.00 -38.47
CA ASN A 3 25.43 27.07 -37.83
C ASN A 3 24.64 25.87 -37.29
N ARG A 4 24.61 24.77 -38.04
CA ARG A 4 23.86 23.54 -37.71
C ARG A 4 24.40 22.76 -36.50
N ASN A 5 25.46 23.25 -35.84
CA ASN A 5 26.13 22.58 -34.72
C ASN A 5 25.94 23.26 -33.34
N ALA A 6 25.18 24.37 -33.25
CA ALA A 6 24.86 24.97 -31.96
C ALA A 6 23.52 24.41 -31.47
N THR A 7 23.56 23.45 -30.53
CA THR A 7 22.37 22.96 -29.81
C THR A 7 21.71 24.13 -29.09
N GLU A 8 20.40 24.33 -29.30
CA GLU A 8 19.64 25.44 -28.72
C GLU A 8 19.61 25.33 -27.19
N PRO A 9 19.76 26.46 -26.47
CA PRO A 9 19.92 26.44 -25.02
C PRO A 9 18.67 25.88 -24.34
N THR A 10 18.90 25.10 -23.29
CA THR A 10 17.83 24.47 -22.52
C THR A 10 17.78 25.06 -21.12
N LYS A 11 16.56 25.27 -20.62
CA LYS A 11 16.31 25.66 -19.25
C LYS A 11 15.67 24.48 -18.51
N ILE A 12 16.38 23.93 -17.54
CA ILE A 12 15.89 22.84 -16.68
C ILE A 12 15.32 23.45 -15.40
N TRP A 13 14.04 23.21 -15.16
CA TRP A 13 13.36 23.51 -13.90
C TRP A 13 13.17 22.20 -13.13
N PHE A 14 13.95 22.01 -12.08
CA PHE A 14 13.87 20.81 -11.25
C PHE A 14 13.04 21.12 -10.01
N LEU A 15 11.81 20.60 -9.97
CA LEU A 15 10.90 20.73 -8.85
C LEU A 15 10.99 19.47 -7.99
N LEU A 16 11.66 19.59 -6.85
CA LEU A 16 11.98 18.48 -5.96
C LEU A 16 11.11 18.52 -4.70
N ASP A 17 10.28 17.50 -4.51
CA ASP A 17 9.48 17.36 -3.29
C ASP A 17 10.41 17.18 -2.08
N ARG A 18 10.16 17.93 -1.01
CA ARG A 18 10.81 17.83 0.29
C ARG A 18 9.77 17.53 1.39
N SER A 19 8.61 17.00 1.03
CA SER A 19 7.59 16.59 1.98
C SER A 19 8.09 15.49 2.92
N GLY A 20 7.43 15.28 4.06
CA GLY A 20 7.84 14.28 5.04
C GLY A 20 7.84 12.83 4.53
N SER A 21 7.09 12.51 3.46
CA SER A 21 7.09 11.16 2.86
C SER A 21 8.45 10.81 2.24
N MET A 22 9.15 11.81 1.69
CA MET A 22 10.49 11.68 1.11
C MET A 22 11.58 11.31 2.13
N GLY A 23 11.26 11.28 3.43
CA GLY A 23 12.22 11.02 4.51
C GLY A 23 12.98 9.70 4.39
N GLY A 24 12.32 8.65 3.89
CA GLY A 24 12.95 7.34 3.65
C GLY A 24 13.89 7.30 2.45
N LEU A 25 13.84 8.29 1.57
CA LEU A 25 14.58 8.35 0.30
C LEU A 25 15.65 9.46 0.29
N ALA A 26 15.83 10.17 1.41
CA ALA A 26 16.58 11.42 1.42
C ALA A 26 18.01 11.31 0.87
N GLN A 27 18.75 10.26 1.26
CA GLN A 27 20.11 10.04 0.78
C GLN A 27 20.15 9.62 -0.69
N ASP A 28 19.21 8.78 -1.12
CA ASP A 28 19.13 8.31 -2.50
C ASP A 28 18.74 9.43 -3.46
N VAL A 29 17.85 10.34 -3.03
CA VAL A 29 17.50 11.56 -3.77
C VAL A 29 18.68 12.50 -3.89
N ILE A 30 19.44 12.72 -2.81
CA ILE A 30 20.66 13.53 -2.83
C ILE A 30 21.67 12.96 -3.83
N GLY A 31 21.98 11.67 -3.72
CA GLY A 31 22.90 10.99 -4.62
C GLY A 31 22.43 11.02 -6.07
N GLY A 32 21.15 10.70 -6.31
CA GLY A 32 20.55 10.69 -7.64
C GLY A 32 20.55 12.07 -8.31
N PHE A 33 20.21 13.13 -7.58
CA PHE A 33 20.27 14.51 -8.10
C PHE A 33 21.69 14.92 -8.46
N ASN A 34 22.68 14.62 -7.60
CA ASN A 34 24.07 14.97 -7.85
C ASN A 34 24.63 14.21 -9.07
N SER A 35 24.29 12.92 -9.21
CA SER A 35 24.62 12.12 -10.40
C SER A 35 23.97 12.70 -11.67
N PHE A 36 22.69 13.10 -11.60
CA PHE A 36 22.00 13.77 -12.70
C PHE A 36 22.73 15.05 -13.14
N VAL A 37 23.08 15.93 -12.20
CA VAL A 37 23.81 17.16 -12.50
C VAL A 37 25.18 16.85 -13.14
N ALA A 38 25.93 15.90 -12.59
CA ALA A 38 27.24 15.51 -13.10
C ALA A 38 27.15 14.96 -14.53
N GLU A 39 26.19 14.09 -14.83
CA GLU A 39 25.96 13.56 -16.17
C GLU A 39 25.57 14.67 -17.14
N GLN A 40 24.60 15.51 -16.78
CA GLN A 40 24.14 16.61 -17.62
C GLN A 40 25.23 17.67 -17.86
N SER A 41 26.18 17.83 -16.93
CA SER A 41 27.32 18.74 -17.11
C SER A 41 28.29 18.29 -18.21
N ASN A 42 28.32 16.98 -18.51
CA ASN A 42 29.16 16.41 -19.56
C ASN A 42 28.48 16.40 -20.93
N GLU A 43 27.18 16.67 -21.00
CA GLU A 43 26.45 16.71 -22.26
C GLU A 43 26.67 18.04 -22.98
N PRO A 44 26.78 18.04 -24.33
CA PRO A 44 27.02 19.25 -25.11
C PRO A 44 25.85 20.24 -25.01
N GLY A 45 26.13 21.49 -25.38
CA GLY A 45 25.14 22.56 -25.42
C GLY A 45 25.01 23.36 -24.13
N THR A 46 24.38 24.52 -24.25
CA THR A 46 24.16 25.42 -23.11
C THR A 46 22.93 24.98 -22.33
N SER A 47 23.08 24.75 -21.03
CA SER A 47 21.97 24.41 -20.14
C SER A 47 22.09 25.15 -18.81
N HIS A 48 20.96 25.70 -18.35
CA HIS A 48 20.86 26.31 -17.02
C HIS A 48 19.84 25.55 -16.18
N LEU A 49 20.16 25.31 -14.90
CA LEU A 49 19.28 24.61 -13.97
C LEU A 49 18.77 25.58 -12.89
N THR A 50 17.47 25.52 -12.62
CA THR A 50 16.86 26.06 -11.41
C THR A 50 16.38 24.89 -10.56
N LEU A 51 16.88 24.76 -9.34
CA LEU A 51 16.42 23.78 -8.37
C LEU A 51 15.45 24.47 -7.41
N VAL A 52 14.23 23.96 -7.35
CA VAL A 52 13.22 24.38 -6.38
C VAL A 52 12.89 23.20 -5.49
N GLN A 53 12.84 23.44 -4.18
CA GLN A 53 12.29 22.50 -3.21
C GLN A 53 10.94 23.01 -2.72
N PHE A 54 10.02 22.10 -2.41
CA PHE A 54 8.73 22.47 -1.86
C PHE A 54 8.28 21.52 -0.74
N ASP A 55 7.61 22.09 0.25
CA ASP A 55 6.88 21.41 1.33
C ASP A 55 5.89 22.40 1.95
N SER A 56 4.98 21.96 2.84
CA SER A 56 3.98 22.88 3.40
C SER A 56 4.51 24.02 4.28
N GLN A 57 5.77 23.98 4.72
CA GLN A 57 6.41 25.10 5.41
C GLN A 57 7.04 26.10 4.43
N ALA A 58 7.41 25.64 3.24
CA ALA A 58 7.95 26.46 2.16
C ALA A 58 7.41 25.93 0.82
N PRO A 59 6.19 26.33 0.41
CA PRO A 59 5.52 25.78 -0.77
C PRO A 59 6.26 26.01 -2.10
N PHE A 60 7.23 26.92 -2.11
CA PHE A 60 8.11 27.18 -3.24
C PHE A 60 9.41 27.82 -2.75
N GLN A 61 10.51 27.06 -2.70
CA GLN A 61 11.83 27.55 -2.28
C GLN A 61 12.87 27.33 -3.37
N THR A 62 13.29 28.40 -4.02
CA THR A 62 14.42 28.37 -4.97
C THR A 62 15.74 28.16 -4.23
N ILE A 63 16.44 27.07 -4.55
CA ILE A 63 17.75 26.71 -3.98
C ILE A 63 18.87 27.19 -4.90
N HIS A 64 18.70 26.99 -6.20
CA HIS A 64 19.59 27.47 -7.25
C HIS A 64 18.74 28.12 -8.33
N ASP A 65 19.15 29.28 -8.83
CA ASP A 65 18.43 29.98 -9.88
C ASP A 65 19.31 30.19 -11.11
N ALA A 66 18.92 29.54 -12.21
CA ALA A 66 19.55 29.65 -13.52
C ALA A 66 21.07 29.52 -13.54
N VAL A 67 21.58 28.62 -12.71
CA VAL A 67 23.01 28.30 -12.66
C VAL A 67 23.37 27.46 -13.89
N PRO A 68 24.48 27.75 -14.61
CA PRO A 68 24.98 26.86 -15.64
C PRO A 68 25.12 25.43 -15.09
N ILE A 69 24.69 24.41 -15.83
CA ILE A 69 24.55 23.05 -15.28
C ILE A 69 25.85 22.52 -14.64
N GLY A 70 27.01 22.88 -15.20
CA GLY A 70 28.34 22.51 -14.67
C GLY A 70 28.77 23.21 -13.39
N ASP A 71 28.09 24.30 -13.03
CA ASP A 71 28.39 25.12 -11.83
C ASP A 71 27.36 24.90 -10.72
N VAL A 72 26.38 23.99 -10.91
CA VAL A 72 25.34 23.69 -9.92
C VAL A 72 26.00 23.05 -8.69
N PRO A 73 25.88 23.66 -7.50
CA PRO A 73 26.41 23.06 -6.27
C PRO A 73 25.77 21.71 -5.96
N GLU A 74 26.53 20.82 -5.34
CA GLU A 74 26.00 19.55 -4.86
C GLU A 74 24.87 19.77 -3.85
N LEU A 75 23.80 18.98 -4.01
CA LEU A 75 22.78 18.86 -3.00
C LEU A 75 23.36 18.10 -1.81
N THR A 76 23.12 18.60 -0.60
CA THR A 76 23.62 17.98 0.64
C THR A 76 22.49 17.77 1.65
N ALA A 77 22.71 16.93 2.66
CA ALA A 77 21.76 16.71 3.75
C ALA A 77 21.50 17.96 4.62
N ASN A 78 22.27 19.03 4.44
CA ASN A 78 21.99 20.33 5.06
C ASN A 78 20.98 21.15 4.27
N VAL A 79 20.89 20.93 2.96
CA VAL A 79 20.01 21.64 2.04
C VAL A 79 18.71 20.87 1.82
N TYR A 80 18.79 19.55 1.63
CA TYR A 80 17.63 18.68 1.45
C TYR A 80 17.27 17.93 2.73
N ARG A 81 16.19 18.37 3.40
CA ARG A 81 15.69 17.82 4.66
C ARG A 81 14.17 17.62 4.59
N PRO A 82 13.70 16.40 4.25
CA PRO A 82 12.27 16.07 4.18
C PRO A 82 11.49 16.48 5.44
N ARG A 83 10.37 17.17 5.26
CA ARG A 83 9.51 17.71 6.33
C ARG A 83 8.14 18.12 5.80
N GLY A 84 7.18 18.35 6.68
CA GLY A 84 5.88 18.90 6.29
C GLY A 84 5.08 17.97 5.37
N THR A 85 4.17 18.58 4.60
CA THR A 85 3.23 17.92 3.68
C THR A 85 3.40 18.46 2.26
N THR A 86 2.57 18.03 1.28
CA THR A 86 2.87 18.16 -0.16
C THR A 86 1.92 19.16 -0.87
N PRO A 87 2.30 20.44 -0.99
CA PRO A 87 1.56 21.45 -1.76
C PRO A 87 2.01 21.46 -3.23
N LEU A 88 1.80 20.34 -3.93
CA LEU A 88 2.25 20.11 -5.32
C LEU A 88 1.67 21.13 -6.30
N LEU A 89 0.37 21.43 -6.23
CA LEU A 89 -0.29 22.36 -7.14
C LEU A 89 0.26 23.79 -6.98
N ASP A 90 0.47 24.23 -5.75
CA ASP A 90 1.07 25.53 -5.47
C ASP A 90 2.51 25.60 -5.97
N ALA A 91 3.28 24.54 -5.75
CA ALA A 91 4.66 24.45 -6.23
C ALA A 91 4.75 24.55 -7.76
N ILE A 92 3.90 23.82 -8.48
CA ILE A 92 3.84 23.87 -9.96
C ILE A 92 3.38 25.25 -10.45
N GLY A 93 2.33 25.81 -9.85
CA GLY A 93 1.80 27.11 -10.27
C GLY A 93 2.83 28.23 -10.11
N ASN A 94 3.55 28.25 -8.97
CA ASN A 94 4.62 29.22 -8.73
C ASN A 94 5.85 28.98 -9.62
N LEU A 95 6.13 27.73 -10.01
CA LEU A 95 7.21 27.41 -10.97
C LEU A 95 6.90 28.00 -12.33
N ILE A 96 5.69 27.79 -12.84
CA ILE A 96 5.25 28.33 -14.14
C ILE A 96 5.31 29.86 -14.13
N GLU A 97 4.84 30.49 -13.05
CA GLU A 97 4.92 31.95 -12.88
C GLU A 97 6.37 32.46 -12.91
N SER A 98 7.30 31.78 -12.21
CA SER A 98 8.73 32.12 -12.21
C SER A 98 9.37 31.94 -13.59
N ALA A 99 8.98 30.89 -14.30
CA ALA A 99 9.48 30.60 -15.64
C ALA A 99 8.99 31.60 -16.68
N ASP A 100 7.71 31.97 -16.65
CA ASP A 100 7.16 33.02 -17.52
C ASP A 100 7.90 34.36 -17.31
N GLN A 101 8.12 34.77 -16.05
CA GLN A 101 8.87 35.99 -15.72
C GLN A 101 10.31 35.96 -16.27
N ARG A 102 10.98 34.80 -16.21
CA ARG A 102 12.32 34.62 -16.80
C ARG A 102 12.28 34.81 -18.30
N ILE A 103 11.33 34.17 -18.99
CA ILE A 103 11.21 34.23 -20.46
C ILE A 103 10.98 35.68 -20.89
N GLU A 104 10.07 36.40 -20.22
CA GLU A 104 9.80 37.82 -20.50
C GLU A 104 11.04 38.69 -20.29
N THR A 105 11.78 38.48 -19.20
CA THR A 105 13.00 39.24 -18.90
C THR A 105 14.08 39.00 -19.94
N ARG A 106 14.34 37.73 -20.28
CA ARG A 106 15.31 37.36 -21.31
C ARG A 106 14.95 37.90 -22.69
N SER A 107 13.66 37.88 -23.04
CA SER A 107 13.17 38.44 -24.30
C SER A 107 13.40 39.94 -24.36
N ARG A 108 13.09 40.68 -23.28
CA ARG A 108 13.39 42.12 -23.17
C ARG A 108 14.89 42.42 -23.31
N ASP A 109 15.73 41.53 -22.78
CA ASP A 109 17.18 41.66 -22.83
C ASP A 109 17.81 41.11 -24.14
N ASN A 110 16.99 40.76 -25.14
CA ASN A 110 17.43 40.16 -26.42
C ASN A 110 18.33 38.92 -26.25
N GLN A 111 18.12 38.15 -25.19
CA GLN A 111 18.84 36.90 -24.98
C GLN A 111 18.26 35.77 -25.84
N PRO A 112 19.08 34.78 -26.25
CA PRO A 112 18.58 33.63 -26.99
C PRO A 112 17.45 32.90 -26.25
N GLU A 113 16.44 32.49 -27.02
CA GLU A 113 15.30 31.72 -26.51
C GLU A 113 15.76 30.38 -25.96
N GLU A 114 15.32 30.04 -24.74
CA GLU A 114 15.61 28.76 -24.09
C GLU A 114 14.39 27.82 -24.24
N ASP A 115 14.63 26.56 -24.56
CA ASP A 115 13.58 25.53 -24.46
C ASP A 115 13.38 25.13 -23.00
N GLN A 116 12.12 25.09 -22.55
CA GLN A 116 11.76 24.87 -21.15
C GLN A 116 11.50 23.38 -20.89
N LEU A 117 12.28 22.78 -19.98
CA LEU A 117 12.09 21.43 -19.48
C LEU A 117 11.77 21.49 -17.98
N VAL A 118 10.58 21.04 -17.59
CA VAL A 118 10.14 20.98 -16.20
C VAL A 118 10.18 19.53 -15.74
N LEU A 119 11.07 19.23 -14.79
CA LEU A 119 11.21 17.92 -14.16
C LEU A 119 10.58 17.99 -12.77
N ILE A 120 9.58 17.16 -12.51
CA ILE A 120 8.89 17.08 -11.22
C ILE A 120 9.22 15.74 -10.58
N PHE A 121 9.81 15.77 -9.38
CA PHE A 121 10.14 14.58 -8.61
C PHE A 121 9.38 14.60 -7.29
N SER A 122 8.47 13.64 -7.08
CA SER A 122 7.60 13.60 -5.89
C SER A 122 7.25 12.16 -5.51
N ASP A 123 7.14 11.86 -4.21
CA ASP A 123 6.58 10.59 -3.73
C ASP A 123 5.19 10.74 -3.09
N GLY A 124 4.74 11.99 -2.93
CA GLY A 124 3.51 12.34 -2.22
C GLY A 124 2.33 12.68 -3.12
N LEU A 125 1.12 12.45 -2.61
CA LEU A 125 -0.13 12.96 -3.16
C LEU A 125 -0.35 14.41 -2.72
N GLU A 126 -0.85 15.25 -3.61
CA GLU A 126 -1.29 16.61 -3.26
C GLU A 126 -2.25 16.60 -2.05
N ASN A 127 -1.92 17.39 -1.02
CA ASN A 127 -2.69 17.42 0.23
C ASN A 127 -2.60 18.76 1.00
N ALA A 128 -2.00 19.80 0.44
CA ALA A 128 -1.67 21.04 1.17
C ALA A 128 -1.69 22.33 0.36
N SER A 129 -2.03 22.30 -0.93
CA SER A 129 -2.12 23.50 -1.77
C SER A 129 -3.33 24.36 -1.43
N HIS A 130 -3.16 25.68 -1.52
CA HIS A 130 -4.18 26.68 -1.20
C HIS A 130 -4.36 27.76 -2.30
N LYS A 131 -3.34 28.03 -3.12
CA LYS A 131 -3.38 29.07 -4.18
C LYS A 131 -3.95 28.52 -5.50
N TYR A 132 -3.56 27.30 -5.88
CA TYR A 132 -3.97 26.66 -7.12
C TYR A 132 -4.78 25.38 -6.87
N ASN A 133 -5.72 25.10 -7.77
CA ASN A 133 -6.45 23.84 -7.82
C ASN A 133 -6.11 23.05 -9.09
N TRP A 134 -6.56 21.79 -9.14
CA TRP A 134 -6.30 20.86 -10.24
C TRP A 134 -6.65 21.44 -11.61
N ALA A 135 -7.82 22.06 -11.76
CA ALA A 135 -8.27 22.61 -13.02
C ALA A 135 -7.41 23.80 -13.48
N MET A 136 -6.97 24.64 -12.54
CA MET A 136 -6.07 25.75 -12.83
C MET A 136 -4.72 25.25 -13.33
N ILE A 137 -4.10 24.29 -12.63
CA ILE A 137 -2.80 23.74 -13.04
C ILE A 137 -2.92 22.99 -14.37
N ALA A 138 -3.98 22.19 -14.56
CA ALA A 138 -4.22 21.50 -15.83
C ALA A 138 -4.30 22.48 -17.01
N LYS A 139 -4.96 23.61 -16.81
CA LYS A 139 -5.03 24.68 -17.82
C LYS A 139 -3.64 25.28 -18.08
N LEU A 140 -2.90 25.63 -17.03
CA LEU A 140 -1.57 26.24 -17.17
C LEU A 140 -0.58 25.31 -17.88
N ILE A 141 -0.52 24.04 -17.48
CA ILE A 141 0.34 23.03 -18.11
C ILE A 141 -0.04 22.85 -19.58
N LYS A 142 -1.33 22.76 -19.90
CA LYS A 142 -1.79 22.64 -21.29
C LYS A 142 -1.30 23.80 -22.15
N GLU A 143 -1.49 25.04 -21.71
CA GLU A 143 -1.05 26.25 -22.44
C GLU A 143 0.48 26.25 -22.67
N ARG A 144 1.26 25.83 -21.68
CA ARG A 144 2.74 25.83 -21.78
C ARG A 144 3.24 24.68 -22.66
N GLN A 145 2.59 23.52 -22.60
CA GLN A 145 2.84 22.42 -23.51
C GLN A 145 2.51 22.78 -24.98
N GLU A 146 1.47 23.60 -25.22
CA GLU A 146 1.17 24.15 -26.55
C GLU A 146 2.21 25.21 -26.99
N ALA A 147 2.81 25.93 -26.04
CA ALA A 147 3.94 26.83 -26.26
C ALA A 147 5.30 26.11 -26.42
N GLY A 148 5.33 24.77 -26.35
CA GLY A 148 6.52 23.95 -26.56
C GLY A 148 7.33 23.62 -25.31
N TRP A 149 6.77 23.81 -24.12
CA TRP A 149 7.39 23.33 -22.88
C TRP A 149 7.20 21.82 -22.75
N GLU A 150 8.19 21.15 -22.16
CA GLU A 150 8.09 19.73 -21.82
C GLU A 150 7.96 19.59 -20.29
N PHE A 151 6.89 18.92 -19.84
CA PHE A 151 6.67 18.59 -18.44
C PHE A 151 6.87 17.10 -18.25
N VAL A 152 7.73 16.74 -17.30
CA VAL A 152 8.07 15.37 -16.94
C VAL A 152 7.73 15.16 -15.49
N PHE A 153 6.99 14.09 -15.20
CA PHE A 153 6.61 13.75 -13.84
C PHE A 153 7.18 12.37 -13.48
N MET A 154 8.10 12.37 -12.52
CA MET A 154 8.61 11.15 -11.90
C MET A 154 8.00 11.02 -10.51
N GLY A 155 7.07 10.08 -10.38
CA GLY A 155 6.38 9.84 -9.13
C GLY A 155 6.70 8.49 -8.51
N ALA A 156 6.74 8.41 -7.17
CA ALA A 156 6.87 7.13 -6.50
C ALA A 156 5.52 6.36 -6.57
N ASN A 157 5.58 5.09 -6.97
CA ASN A 157 4.43 4.17 -7.10
C ASN A 157 3.47 4.49 -8.27
N GLN A 158 2.43 3.65 -8.46
CA GLN A 158 1.53 3.69 -9.62
C GLN A 158 0.53 4.87 -9.68
N ASP A 159 0.47 5.72 -8.64
CA ASP A 159 -0.49 6.83 -8.60
C ASP A 159 -0.03 8.03 -9.45
N SER A 160 1.22 8.06 -9.92
CA SER A 160 1.77 9.16 -10.73
C SER A 160 0.98 9.39 -12.02
N TYR A 161 0.48 8.33 -12.67
CA TYR A 161 -0.37 8.48 -13.86
C TYR A 161 -1.72 9.13 -13.55
N LEU A 162 -2.29 8.85 -12.38
CA LEU A 162 -3.54 9.46 -11.96
C LEU A 162 -3.32 10.92 -11.54
N GLU A 163 -2.31 11.19 -10.73
CA GLU A 163 -2.04 12.54 -10.22
C GLU A 163 -1.50 13.47 -11.31
N ALA A 164 -0.48 13.04 -12.05
CA ALA A 164 0.06 13.83 -13.16
C ALA A 164 -0.92 13.92 -14.34
N GLY A 165 -1.74 12.89 -14.56
CA GLY A 165 -2.83 12.93 -15.52
C GLY A 165 -3.90 13.99 -15.18
N ARG A 166 -4.20 14.20 -13.90
CA ARG A 166 -5.15 15.24 -13.45
C ARG A 166 -4.67 16.66 -13.72
N ILE A 167 -3.35 16.89 -13.71
CA ILE A 167 -2.73 18.18 -14.07
C ILE A 167 -2.35 18.27 -15.54
N GLY A 168 -2.72 17.29 -16.38
CA GLY A 168 -2.57 17.39 -17.83
C GLY A 168 -1.15 17.16 -18.36
N VAL A 169 -0.27 16.53 -17.58
CA VAL A 169 1.02 16.04 -18.08
C VAL A 169 0.75 14.89 -19.06
N ARG A 170 1.43 14.88 -20.21
CA ARG A 170 1.25 13.83 -21.23
C ARG A 170 1.70 12.48 -20.68
N GLN A 171 0.93 11.42 -20.99
CA GLN A 171 1.13 10.08 -20.43
C GLN A 171 2.53 9.52 -20.70
N GLU A 172 3.09 9.86 -21.86
CA GLU A 172 4.38 9.42 -22.34
C GLU A 172 5.57 10.09 -21.60
N SER A 173 5.30 11.18 -20.87
CA SER A 173 6.26 11.92 -20.01
C SER A 173 6.05 11.66 -18.51
N ILE A 174 5.21 10.68 -18.16
CA ILE A 174 5.02 10.21 -16.80
C ILE A 174 5.78 8.88 -16.65
N ALA A 175 6.48 8.73 -15.53
CA ALA A 175 7.08 7.46 -15.13
C ALA A 175 6.91 7.24 -13.63
N ASN A 176 6.80 5.97 -13.25
CA ASN A 176 6.81 5.56 -11.85
C ASN A 176 8.18 5.02 -11.44
N PHE A 177 8.47 5.09 -10.14
CA PHE A 177 9.58 4.36 -9.55
C PHE A 177 9.18 3.69 -8.22
N GLU A 178 9.93 2.65 -7.83
CA GLU A 178 9.80 2.06 -6.49
C GLU A 178 10.48 2.99 -5.48
N ALA A 179 9.81 3.31 -4.37
CA ALA A 179 10.39 4.05 -3.25
C ALA A 179 11.42 3.17 -2.49
N SER A 180 12.52 2.86 -3.16
CA SER A 180 13.67 2.08 -2.70
C SER A 180 14.95 2.73 -3.23
N ALA A 181 16.11 2.39 -2.68
CA ALA A 181 17.39 2.92 -3.15
C ALA A 181 17.61 2.61 -4.65
N VAL A 182 17.39 1.35 -5.04
CA VAL A 182 17.53 0.88 -6.43
C VAL A 182 16.50 1.53 -7.36
N GLY A 183 15.25 1.65 -6.93
CA GLY A 183 14.20 2.31 -7.71
C GLY A 183 14.44 3.80 -7.90
N THR A 184 14.93 4.48 -6.86
CA THR A 184 15.31 5.90 -6.90
C THR A 184 16.48 6.13 -7.85
N GLU A 185 17.51 5.29 -7.78
CA GLU A 185 18.64 5.32 -8.72
C GLU A 185 18.15 5.15 -10.17
N ALA A 186 17.30 4.16 -10.42
CA ALA A 186 16.73 3.92 -11.76
C ALA A 186 15.87 5.10 -12.25
N ALA A 187 15.12 5.76 -11.37
CA ALA A 187 14.38 6.98 -11.70
C ALA A 187 15.30 8.11 -12.18
N PHE A 188 16.34 8.45 -11.41
CA PHE A 188 17.28 9.50 -11.79
C PHE A 188 18.02 9.17 -13.09
N ARG A 189 18.39 7.90 -13.29
CA ARG A 189 18.98 7.43 -14.56
C ARG A 189 18.04 7.64 -15.73
N SER A 190 16.77 7.29 -15.58
CA SER A 190 15.75 7.46 -16.62
C SER A 190 15.51 8.94 -16.96
N MET A 191 15.40 9.80 -15.94
CA MET A 191 15.32 11.26 -16.13
C MET A 191 16.55 11.82 -16.82
N SER A 192 17.76 11.42 -16.40
CA SER A 192 19.01 11.90 -17.00
C SER A 192 19.10 11.53 -18.48
N ARG A 193 18.78 10.27 -18.84
CA ARG A 193 18.72 9.85 -20.24
C ARG A 193 17.71 10.66 -21.04
N GLY A 194 16.48 10.84 -20.52
CA GLY A 194 15.46 11.63 -21.19
C GLY A 194 15.87 13.10 -21.37
N THR A 195 16.50 13.71 -20.35
CA THR A 195 17.02 15.09 -20.44
C THR A 195 18.14 15.20 -21.47
N ARG A 196 19.04 14.22 -21.52
CA ARG A 196 20.08 14.16 -22.56
C ARG A 196 19.46 14.11 -23.96
N GLN A 197 18.52 13.17 -24.20
CA GLN A 197 17.84 13.05 -25.49
C GLN A 197 17.08 14.32 -25.86
N PHE A 198 16.44 14.97 -24.89
CA PHE A 198 15.79 16.26 -25.10
C PHE A 198 16.80 17.33 -25.54
N ARG A 199 17.97 17.40 -24.90
CA ARG A 199 19.02 18.38 -25.21
C ARG A 199 19.70 18.13 -26.56
N GLU A 200 19.87 16.88 -26.96
CA GLU A 200 20.44 16.50 -28.26
C GLU A 200 19.54 16.89 -29.44
N LYS A 201 18.21 16.93 -29.24
CA LYS A 201 17.23 17.31 -30.26
C LYS A 201 17.25 18.81 -30.55
N THR A 202 16.97 19.16 -31.80
CA THR A 202 16.59 20.52 -32.18
C THR A 202 15.20 20.87 -31.64
N ARG A 203 14.87 22.16 -31.50
CA ARG A 203 13.56 22.67 -31.08
C ARG A 203 12.43 22.14 -31.93
N TYR A 204 12.65 21.99 -33.24
CA TYR A 204 11.68 21.37 -34.14
C TYR A 204 11.41 19.91 -33.75
N GLU A 205 12.47 19.12 -33.50
CA GLU A 205 12.34 17.73 -33.04
C GLU A 205 11.73 17.63 -31.65
N ARG A 206 12.10 18.51 -30.71
CA ARG A 206 11.50 18.61 -29.36
C ARG A 206 9.99 18.83 -29.44
N ARG A 207 9.54 19.78 -30.29
CA ARG A 207 8.10 20.05 -30.48
C ARG A 207 7.38 18.89 -31.15
N ARG A 208 7.99 18.27 -32.16
CA ARG A 208 7.40 17.11 -32.86
C ARG A 208 7.26 15.89 -31.95
N ASP A 209 8.26 15.66 -31.10
CA ASP A 209 8.33 14.52 -30.19
C ASP A 209 7.78 14.85 -28.80
N SER A 210 7.08 15.97 -28.64
CA SER A 210 6.59 16.42 -27.33
C SER A 210 5.65 15.38 -26.72
N GLY A 211 5.86 15.07 -25.45
CA GLY A 211 5.25 13.93 -24.77
C GLY A 211 6.14 12.69 -24.77
N ALA A 212 6.94 12.44 -25.80
CA ALA A 212 7.78 11.24 -25.90
C ALA A 212 9.13 11.35 -25.17
N PHE A 213 9.18 12.06 -24.04
CA PHE A 213 10.41 12.34 -23.28
C PHE A 213 11.25 11.08 -22.98
N TYR A 214 10.61 9.99 -22.59
CA TYR A 214 11.29 8.72 -22.26
C TYR A 214 11.63 7.86 -23.48
N GLY A 215 11.18 8.21 -24.69
CA GLY A 215 11.50 7.48 -25.91
C GLY A 215 10.99 6.02 -25.94
N GLY A 216 9.97 5.71 -25.13
CA GLY A 216 9.40 4.36 -24.99
C GLY A 216 10.17 3.42 -24.04
N ILE A 217 11.30 3.86 -23.50
CA ILE A 217 12.09 3.12 -22.50
C ILE A 217 11.84 3.77 -21.15
N ARG A 218 11.47 3.02 -20.12
CA ARG A 218 11.26 3.56 -18.77
C ARG A 218 11.97 2.64 -17.78
N GLU A 219 13.26 2.87 -17.60
CA GLU A 219 14.14 1.96 -16.84
C GLU A 219 13.65 1.71 -15.42
N SER A 220 13.05 2.70 -14.77
CA SER A 220 12.44 2.53 -13.45
C SER A 220 11.23 1.58 -13.49
N GLU A 221 10.39 1.66 -14.52
CA GLU A 221 9.25 0.76 -14.71
C GLU A 221 9.68 -0.63 -15.19
N GLU A 222 10.67 -0.72 -16.08
CA GLU A 222 11.29 -1.97 -16.54
C GLU A 222 11.96 -2.71 -15.39
N LEU A 223 12.72 -2.00 -14.54
CA LEU A 223 13.32 -2.57 -13.33
C LEU A 223 12.24 -3.03 -12.34
N MET A 224 11.15 -2.27 -12.18
CA MET A 224 10.00 -2.74 -11.39
C MET A 224 9.36 -4.00 -11.99
N GLU A 225 9.28 -4.10 -13.33
CA GLU A 225 8.76 -5.26 -14.05
C GLU A 225 9.70 -6.47 -13.98
N GLU A 226 11.02 -6.27 -14.05
CA GLU A 226 12.05 -7.29 -13.83
C GLU A 226 12.05 -7.78 -12.39
N MET A 227 12.00 -6.86 -11.42
CA MET A 227 11.87 -7.22 -10.00
C MET A 227 10.57 -7.99 -9.75
N ARG A 228 9.47 -7.60 -10.38
CA ARG A 228 8.19 -8.33 -10.34
C ARG A 228 8.31 -9.73 -10.92
N ASN A 229 9.03 -9.89 -12.02
CA ASN A 229 9.23 -11.18 -12.68
C ASN A 229 10.24 -12.09 -11.94
N GLN A 230 11.27 -11.51 -11.31
CA GLN A 230 12.26 -12.24 -10.48
C GLN A 230 11.68 -12.74 -9.16
N HIS A 231 10.68 -12.04 -8.60
CA HIS A 231 9.97 -12.46 -7.38
C HIS A 231 8.70 -13.30 -7.67
N GLY A 232 8.40 -13.57 -8.94
CA GLY A 232 7.26 -14.38 -9.41
C GLY A 232 7.51 -15.90 -9.40
N GLY A 233 8.27 -16.42 -8.45
CA GLY A 233 8.41 -17.86 -8.25
C GLY A 233 7.12 -18.47 -7.68
N GLN A 234 6.84 -19.73 -8.00
CA GLN A 234 5.81 -20.54 -7.35
C GLN A 234 6.11 -20.63 -5.84
N SER A 235 5.61 -19.68 -5.04
CA SER A 235 5.72 -19.74 -3.58
C SER A 235 4.58 -20.58 -3.03
N SER A 236 4.87 -21.82 -2.63
CA SER A 236 3.92 -22.65 -1.88
C SER A 236 3.87 -22.22 -0.42
N ILE A 237 2.68 -22.31 0.20
CA ILE A 237 2.54 -22.13 1.64
C ILE A 237 3.02 -23.44 2.30
N PRO A 238 4.13 -23.44 3.05
CA PRO A 238 4.77 -24.66 3.52
C PRO A 238 3.85 -25.45 4.45
N ASN A 239 4.03 -26.78 4.47
CA ASN A 239 3.31 -27.74 5.33
C ASN A 239 1.78 -27.85 5.08
N LEU A 240 1.17 -26.86 4.42
CA LEU A 240 -0.28 -26.80 4.24
C LEU A 240 -0.83 -27.90 3.32
N GLU A 241 0.00 -28.43 2.41
CA GLU A 241 -0.34 -29.58 1.57
C GLU A 241 -0.54 -30.87 2.37
N MET A 242 0.13 -30.97 3.53
CA MET A 242 0.03 -32.10 4.46
C MET A 242 -1.16 -31.97 5.42
N ALA A 243 -1.91 -30.87 5.36
CA ALA A 243 -3.06 -30.65 6.21
C ALA A 243 -4.12 -31.74 5.99
N THR A 244 -4.64 -32.25 7.11
CA THR A 244 -5.75 -33.21 7.09
C THR A 244 -7.00 -32.58 7.68
N VAL A 245 -8.15 -33.07 7.22
CA VAL A 245 -9.47 -32.57 7.63
C VAL A 245 -10.18 -33.69 8.39
N GLY A 246 -10.82 -33.37 9.52
CA GLY A 246 -11.64 -34.30 10.28
C GLY A 246 -13.12 -34.31 9.84
N GLN A 247 -13.99 -34.89 10.66
CA GLN A 247 -15.44 -34.84 10.42
C GLN A 247 -16.02 -33.48 10.83
N PRO A 248 -16.98 -32.92 10.07
CA PRO A 248 -17.56 -31.63 10.39
C PRO A 248 -18.50 -31.71 11.58
N ILE A 249 -18.62 -30.61 12.31
CA ILE A 249 -19.78 -30.33 13.16
C ILE A 249 -20.69 -29.36 12.41
N THR A 250 -21.90 -29.82 12.07
CA THR A 250 -22.88 -29.02 11.34
C THR A 250 -23.94 -28.44 12.26
N ARG A 251 -24.14 -27.12 12.21
CA ARG A 251 -25.19 -26.41 12.94
C ARG A 251 -25.72 -25.26 12.08
N LEU A 252 -27.05 -25.10 12.02
CA LEU A 252 -27.69 -24.00 11.29
C LEU A 252 -27.29 -23.92 9.80
N GLY A 253 -27.02 -25.06 9.17
CA GLY A 253 -26.54 -25.14 7.77
C GLY A 253 -25.06 -24.77 7.57
N ILE A 254 -24.33 -24.51 8.66
CA ILE A 254 -22.89 -24.19 8.67
C ILE A 254 -22.13 -25.39 9.21
N SER A 255 -21.11 -25.83 8.48
CA SER A 255 -20.27 -26.97 8.85
C SER A 255 -18.86 -26.49 9.17
N LEU A 256 -18.36 -26.87 10.35
CA LEU A 256 -17.00 -26.58 10.80
C LEU A 256 -16.18 -27.87 10.76
N PHE A 257 -15.28 -27.98 9.80
CA PHE A 257 -14.37 -29.11 9.66
C PHE A 257 -13.05 -28.83 10.38
N PRO A 258 -12.63 -29.63 11.36
CA PRO A 258 -11.36 -29.43 12.05
C PRO A 258 -10.19 -29.71 11.11
N ILE A 259 -9.17 -28.85 11.16
CA ILE A 259 -7.90 -29.04 10.43
C ILE A 259 -6.82 -29.49 11.41
N TYR A 260 -6.00 -30.44 10.97
CA TYR A 260 -4.79 -30.89 11.65
C TYR A 260 -3.59 -30.73 10.72
N LEU A 261 -2.49 -30.21 11.27
CA LEU A 261 -1.29 -29.88 10.51
C LEU A 261 -0.06 -30.59 11.10
N PRO A 262 0.14 -31.89 10.80
CA PRO A 262 1.31 -32.62 11.28
C PRO A 262 2.59 -32.05 10.65
N GLY A 263 3.70 -32.08 11.41
CA GLY A 263 5.01 -31.66 10.92
C GLY A 263 5.23 -30.14 10.84
N ASN A 264 4.29 -29.32 11.33
CA ASN A 264 4.47 -27.88 11.42
C ASN A 264 5.05 -27.51 12.80
N TYR A 265 6.37 -27.31 12.83
CA TYR A 265 7.10 -26.99 14.06
C TYR A 265 7.34 -25.48 14.15
N LEU A 266 6.87 -24.88 15.24
CA LEU A 266 7.04 -23.46 15.52
C LEU A 266 7.72 -23.28 16.88
N PRO A 267 8.46 -22.18 17.09
CA PRO A 267 8.82 -21.75 18.44
C PRO A 267 7.55 -21.44 19.25
N GLU A 268 7.71 -21.30 20.56
CA GLU A 268 6.64 -20.85 21.43
C GLU A 268 6.22 -19.42 21.03
N ILE A 269 4.93 -19.23 20.74
CA ILE A 269 4.34 -17.98 20.29
C ILE A 269 3.11 -17.71 21.15
N ALA A 270 3.06 -16.53 21.75
CA ALA A 270 1.88 -16.08 22.48
C ALA A 270 0.85 -15.45 21.53
N THR A 271 -0.43 -15.54 21.85
CA THR A 271 -1.49 -14.87 21.09
C THR A 271 -2.75 -14.71 21.95
N GLY A 272 -3.75 -14.02 21.42
CA GLY A 272 -5.02 -13.85 22.11
C GLY A 272 -4.97 -12.85 23.28
N PRO A 273 -6.08 -12.75 24.05
CA PRO A 273 -6.26 -11.74 25.10
C PRO A 273 -5.19 -11.72 26.19
N ASN A 274 -4.58 -12.87 26.49
CA ASN A 274 -3.62 -13.02 27.58
C ASN A 274 -2.16 -12.92 27.10
N SER A 275 -1.91 -12.51 25.85
CA SER A 275 -0.57 -12.42 25.28
C SER A 275 0.33 -11.34 25.89
N GLY A 276 -0.23 -10.37 26.62
CA GLY A 276 0.52 -9.23 27.15
C GLY A 276 0.81 -8.12 26.13
N LEU A 277 0.24 -8.21 24.91
CA LEU A 277 0.37 -7.19 23.88
C LEU A 277 -0.28 -5.86 24.30
N VAL A 278 0.43 -4.75 24.12
CA VAL A 278 -0.09 -3.40 24.37
C VAL A 278 -0.31 -2.67 23.05
N ILE A 279 -1.50 -2.11 22.85
CA ILE A 279 -1.90 -1.42 21.62
C ILE A 279 -2.22 0.04 21.94
N LYS A 280 -1.71 0.98 21.14
CA LYS A 280 -1.93 2.42 21.33
C LYS A 280 -2.20 3.13 20.00
N GLU A 281 -2.95 4.23 20.10
CA GLU A 281 -3.06 5.21 19.01
C GLU A 281 -1.71 5.91 18.78
N LYS A 282 -1.42 6.23 17.53
CA LYS A 282 -0.25 7.03 17.17
C LYS A 282 -0.62 8.52 17.23
N VAL A 283 0.22 9.32 17.90
CA VAL A 283 -0.06 10.74 18.22
C VAL A 283 0.04 11.65 16.99
N ALA A 284 0.62 11.18 15.89
CA ALA A 284 0.71 11.90 14.63
C ALA A 284 0.81 10.90 13.45
N SER A 285 -0.30 10.55 12.80
CA SER A 285 -0.25 9.60 11.68
C SER A 285 -1.18 9.95 10.53
N THR A 286 -0.54 10.13 9.37
CA THR A 286 -1.08 10.30 8.01
C THR A 286 -1.48 8.98 7.32
N VAL A 287 -1.40 7.84 8.03
CA VAL A 287 -1.78 6.49 7.55
C VAL A 287 -2.57 5.79 8.66
N PRO A 288 -3.62 4.98 8.36
CA PRO A 288 -4.31 4.20 9.39
C PRO A 288 -3.34 3.15 9.96
N SER A 289 -2.66 3.51 11.03
CA SER A 289 -1.65 2.71 11.71
C SER A 289 -1.89 2.75 13.22
N LEU A 290 -1.64 1.63 13.88
CA LEU A 290 -1.57 1.56 15.34
C LEU A 290 -0.15 1.25 15.76
N GLN A 291 0.23 1.68 16.96
CA GLN A 291 1.49 1.26 17.56
C GLN A 291 1.23 0.07 18.47
N VAL A 292 1.99 -1.01 18.29
CA VAL A 292 1.97 -2.17 19.18
C VAL A 292 3.30 -2.31 19.91
N THR A 293 3.24 -2.72 21.17
CA THR A 293 4.41 -3.04 21.99
C THR A 293 4.24 -4.44 22.56
N ASN A 294 5.25 -5.27 22.36
CA ASN A 294 5.39 -6.57 23.02
C ASN A 294 6.41 -6.43 24.16
N PRO A 295 5.95 -6.37 25.43
CA PRO A 295 6.83 -6.27 26.59
C PRO A 295 7.37 -7.63 27.05
N THR A 296 6.93 -8.73 26.43
CA THR A 296 7.24 -10.10 26.87
C THR A 296 8.52 -10.63 26.20
N ASN A 297 8.98 -11.78 26.66
CA ASN A 297 10.12 -12.51 26.09
C ASN A 297 9.71 -13.50 24.96
N LEU A 298 8.41 -13.66 24.69
CA LEU A 298 7.89 -14.50 23.61
C LEU A 298 7.42 -13.64 22.43
N PRO A 299 7.56 -14.12 21.18
CA PRO A 299 6.91 -13.46 20.05
C PRO A 299 5.38 -13.52 20.20
N ILE A 300 4.69 -12.45 19.80
CA ILE A 300 3.22 -12.38 19.89
C ILE A 300 2.59 -12.33 18.48
N LEU A 301 1.70 -13.28 18.18
CA LEU A 301 0.90 -13.28 16.96
C LEU A 301 -0.33 -12.37 17.10
N ILE A 302 -0.52 -11.50 16.11
CA ILE A 302 -1.75 -10.76 15.83
C ILE A 302 -2.34 -11.31 14.51
N PRO A 303 -3.40 -12.12 14.55
CA PRO A 303 -4.07 -12.59 13.34
C PRO A 303 -4.78 -11.42 12.64
N GLU A 304 -4.71 -11.36 11.32
CA GLU A 304 -5.38 -10.30 10.53
C GLU A 304 -6.89 -10.22 10.76
N GLY A 305 -7.53 -11.31 11.21
CA GLY A 305 -8.98 -11.38 11.43
C GLY A 305 -9.44 -10.81 12.75
N GLU A 306 -8.53 -10.58 13.70
CA GLU A 306 -8.87 -10.14 15.04
C GLU A 306 -9.31 -8.67 15.07
N GLN A 307 -10.42 -8.40 15.77
CA GLN A 307 -10.92 -7.03 15.96
C GLN A 307 -10.19 -6.37 17.13
N LEU A 308 -9.58 -5.21 16.88
CA LEU A 308 -8.97 -4.35 17.89
C LEU A 308 -9.98 -3.25 18.23
N VAL A 309 -10.69 -3.40 19.35
CA VAL A 309 -11.84 -2.56 19.73
C VAL A 309 -11.39 -1.47 20.70
N GLY A 310 -11.84 -0.24 20.52
CA GLY A 310 -11.44 0.89 21.36
C GLY A 310 -10.71 1.97 20.58
N GLY A 311 -9.75 2.67 21.20
CA GLY A 311 -9.06 3.80 20.58
C GLY A 311 -10.03 4.91 20.17
N LEU A 312 -9.65 5.64 19.12
CA LEU A 312 -10.52 6.58 18.42
C LEU A 312 -11.62 5.84 17.65
N GLN A 313 -11.30 4.65 17.14
CA GLN A 313 -12.18 3.80 16.33
C GLN A 313 -11.72 2.34 16.37
N ASP A 314 -12.65 1.42 16.15
CA ASP A 314 -12.32 0.00 16.03
C ASP A 314 -11.46 -0.27 14.77
N ARG A 315 -10.53 -1.22 14.88
CA ARG A 315 -9.52 -1.54 13.87
C ARG A 315 -9.40 -3.04 13.61
N VAL A 316 -8.80 -3.38 12.48
CA VAL A 316 -8.35 -4.73 12.14
C VAL A 316 -6.99 -4.64 11.45
N ALA A 317 -6.07 -5.55 11.75
CA ALA A 317 -4.75 -5.57 11.10
C ALA A 317 -4.89 -5.93 9.62
N ASN A 318 -4.17 -5.26 8.71
CA ASN A 318 -4.28 -5.51 7.28
C ASN A 318 -3.60 -6.83 6.85
N THR A 319 -2.52 -7.16 7.53
CA THR A 319 -1.79 -8.43 7.41
C THR A 319 -1.67 -9.10 8.77
N SER A 320 -1.31 -10.38 8.80
CA SER A 320 -1.01 -11.09 10.05
C SER A 320 0.42 -10.78 10.50
N ILE A 321 0.62 -10.55 11.79
CA ILE A 321 1.87 -9.97 12.31
C ILE A 321 2.40 -10.80 13.46
N LEU A 322 3.67 -11.19 13.41
CA LEU A 322 4.39 -11.81 14.52
C LEU A 322 5.32 -10.76 15.15
N VAL A 323 4.89 -10.18 16.26
CA VAL A 323 5.64 -9.11 16.95
C VAL A 323 6.80 -9.73 17.73
N ALA A 324 8.02 -9.28 17.46
CA ALA A 324 9.21 -9.79 18.15
C ALA A 324 9.16 -9.55 19.67
N PRO A 325 9.83 -10.39 20.48
CA PRO A 325 10.01 -10.14 21.92
C PRO A 325 10.59 -8.75 22.19
N ALA A 326 10.20 -8.14 23.32
CA ALA A 326 10.72 -6.86 23.80
C ALA A 326 10.80 -5.75 22.72
N SER A 327 9.82 -5.71 21.82
CA SER A 327 9.85 -4.82 20.64
C SER A 327 8.61 -3.94 20.55
N ARG A 328 8.75 -2.89 19.73
CA ARG A 328 7.67 -1.98 19.36
C ARG A 328 7.71 -1.75 17.86
N LEU A 329 6.54 -1.80 17.23
CA LEU A 329 6.41 -1.47 15.81
C LEU A 329 5.04 -0.84 15.51
N ASP A 330 4.96 -0.17 14.37
CA ASP A 330 3.72 0.34 13.84
C ASP A 330 3.10 -0.70 12.90
N ILE A 331 1.80 -0.97 13.06
CA ILE A 331 1.06 -1.97 12.29
C ILE A 331 0.07 -1.32 11.34
N PRO A 332 -0.06 -1.80 10.09
CA PRO A 332 -1.06 -1.31 9.15
C PRO A 332 -2.44 -1.85 9.54
N VAL A 333 -3.43 -0.98 9.61
CA VAL A 333 -4.80 -1.33 10.01
C VAL A 333 -5.86 -0.75 9.07
N SER A 334 -7.04 -1.35 9.09
CA SER A 334 -8.27 -0.80 8.50
C SER A 334 -9.23 -0.36 9.61
N CYS A 335 -10.00 0.68 9.38
CA CYS A 335 -11.11 1.08 10.27
C CYS A 335 -12.29 0.10 10.12
N LEU A 336 -12.83 -0.36 11.25
CA LEU A 336 -14.05 -1.20 11.32
C LEU A 336 -15.29 -0.43 11.80
N GLU A 337 -15.17 0.87 11.97
CA GLU A 337 -16.20 1.79 12.46
C GLU A 337 -16.05 3.12 11.72
N GLN A 338 -17.15 3.77 11.34
CA GLN A 338 -17.15 5.05 10.59
C GLN A 338 -17.45 6.25 11.49
N GLY A 339 -18.46 6.11 12.36
CA GLY A 339 -19.14 7.24 13.00
C GLY A 339 -18.57 7.70 14.34
N ARG A 340 -17.65 6.94 14.95
CA ARG A 340 -17.04 7.33 16.23
C ARG A 340 -15.77 8.14 15.98
N TRP A 341 -15.81 9.44 16.26
CA TRP A 341 -14.65 10.33 16.26
C TRP A 341 -14.72 11.20 17.53
N GLY A 342 -13.67 11.18 18.36
CA GLY A 342 -13.54 12.05 19.54
C GLY A 342 -13.79 11.40 20.90
N ASP A 343 -14.43 10.22 20.97
CA ASP A 343 -14.57 9.44 22.22
C ASP A 343 -13.48 8.35 22.30
N ARG A 344 -12.32 8.73 22.86
CA ARG A 344 -11.14 7.86 22.96
C ARG A 344 -11.31 6.85 24.09
N ARG A 345 -11.14 5.57 23.76
CA ARG A 345 -11.18 4.45 24.71
C ARG A 345 -9.86 3.69 24.70
N ASP A 346 -9.59 2.92 25.75
CA ASP A 346 -8.48 1.98 25.73
C ASP A 346 -8.76 0.85 24.73
N PHE A 347 -7.69 0.39 24.07
CA PHE A 347 -7.81 -0.75 23.15
C PHE A 347 -7.98 -2.06 23.92
N GLY A 348 -8.92 -2.86 23.46
CA GLY A 348 -9.12 -4.26 23.83
C GLY A 348 -9.35 -5.11 22.57
N ARG A 349 -9.72 -6.37 22.78
CA ARG A 349 -10.03 -7.32 21.71
C ARG A 349 -11.54 -7.50 21.58
N GLY A 350 -12.02 -7.57 20.35
CA GLY A 350 -13.41 -7.87 20.06
C GLY A 350 -13.75 -9.32 20.40
N ARG A 351 -15.03 -9.58 20.68
CA ARG A 351 -15.51 -10.93 21.04
C ARG A 351 -15.62 -11.87 19.83
N ALA A 352 -15.68 -11.31 18.63
CA ALA A 352 -15.78 -12.04 17.37
C ALA A 352 -14.64 -11.64 16.43
N PHE A 353 -14.23 -12.54 15.54
CA PHE A 353 -13.39 -12.18 14.41
C PHE A 353 -14.17 -11.29 13.44
N THR A 354 -13.44 -10.54 12.60
CA THR A 354 -14.04 -9.74 11.53
C THR A 354 -14.75 -10.67 10.54
N PRO A 355 -16.01 -10.38 10.13
CA PRO A 355 -16.77 -11.25 9.22
C PRO A 355 -16.03 -11.56 7.92
N ARG A 356 -16.20 -12.78 7.39
CA ARG A 356 -15.41 -13.26 6.25
C ARG A 356 -15.54 -12.40 5.01
N ARG A 357 -16.69 -11.77 4.78
CA ARG A 357 -16.89 -10.93 3.58
C ARG A 357 -16.10 -9.64 3.67
N THR A 358 -16.09 -9.03 4.85
CA THR A 358 -15.26 -7.86 5.16
C THR A 358 -13.78 -8.22 5.02
N ARG A 359 -13.36 -9.35 5.59
CA ARG A 359 -11.97 -9.83 5.45
C ARG A 359 -11.60 -10.16 4.00
N ARG A 360 -12.50 -10.77 3.23
CA ARG A 360 -12.29 -11.02 1.80
C ARG A 360 -12.11 -9.72 1.00
N ALA A 361 -12.94 -8.71 1.23
CA ALA A 361 -12.82 -7.41 0.58
C ALA A 361 -11.50 -6.71 0.96
N LYS A 362 -11.18 -6.70 2.27
CA LYS A 362 -9.92 -6.16 2.79
C LYS A 362 -8.71 -6.88 2.18
N ASN A 363 -8.67 -8.21 2.25
CA ASN A 363 -7.54 -9.00 1.78
C ASN A 363 -7.35 -8.88 0.27
N ALA A 364 -8.42 -8.77 -0.53
CA ALA A 364 -8.30 -8.56 -1.97
C ALA A 364 -7.59 -7.23 -2.24
N SER A 365 -8.03 -6.15 -1.58
CA SER A 365 -7.43 -4.84 -1.73
C SER A 365 -6.00 -4.76 -1.19
N VAL A 366 -5.71 -5.41 -0.06
CA VAL A 366 -4.36 -5.49 0.51
C VAL A 366 -3.44 -6.29 -0.42
N SER A 367 -3.88 -7.43 -0.95
CA SER A 367 -3.12 -8.22 -1.92
C SER A 367 -2.81 -7.42 -3.18
N ASP A 368 -3.76 -6.62 -3.67
CA ASP A 368 -3.54 -5.73 -4.81
C ASP A 368 -2.53 -4.63 -4.48
N SER A 369 -2.62 -4.02 -3.29
CA SER A 369 -1.65 -3.02 -2.82
C SER A 369 -0.25 -3.64 -2.68
N VAL A 370 -0.14 -4.79 -2.02
CA VAL A 370 1.11 -5.53 -1.83
C VAL A 370 1.73 -5.86 -3.18
N ARG A 371 0.94 -6.34 -4.14
CA ARG A 371 1.39 -6.66 -5.49
C ARG A 371 1.88 -5.43 -6.26
N ARG A 372 1.26 -4.27 -6.07
CA ARG A 372 1.57 -3.05 -6.83
C ARG A 372 2.76 -2.27 -6.28
N ASN A 373 2.91 -2.18 -4.96
CA ASN A 373 3.90 -1.29 -4.33
C ASN A 373 4.36 -1.75 -2.93
N ARG A 374 4.16 -3.03 -2.57
CA ARG A 374 4.49 -3.58 -1.23
C ARG A 374 3.82 -2.85 -0.06
N SER A 375 2.89 -1.93 -0.33
CA SER A 375 2.09 -1.27 0.69
C SER A 375 1.02 -2.24 1.18
N ARG A 376 0.75 -2.20 2.48
CA ARG A 376 -0.27 -3.03 3.14
C ARG A 376 -1.54 -2.22 3.37
N ARG A 377 -1.80 -1.22 2.53
CA ARG A 377 -3.01 -0.41 2.60
C ARG A 377 -4.20 -1.18 2.02
N SER A 378 -5.34 -0.99 2.67
CA SER A 378 -6.64 -1.47 2.19
C SER A 378 -7.45 -0.29 1.65
N ASP A 379 -8.36 -0.57 0.74
CA ASP A 379 -9.44 0.34 0.35
C ASP A 379 -10.45 0.45 1.51
N GLN A 380 -10.31 1.54 2.27
CA GLN A 380 -11.14 1.82 3.44
C GLN A 380 -12.64 1.95 3.07
N ALA A 381 -12.96 2.52 1.91
CA ALA A 381 -14.33 2.69 1.47
C ALA A 381 -14.96 1.34 1.10
N ALA A 382 -14.21 0.45 0.43
CA ALA A 382 -14.67 -0.90 0.13
C ALA A 382 -14.92 -1.74 1.40
N VAL A 383 -14.07 -1.60 2.41
CA VAL A 383 -14.26 -2.24 3.72
C VAL A 383 -15.56 -1.76 4.36
N TRP A 384 -15.75 -0.45 4.46
CA TRP A 384 -16.96 0.18 4.98
C TRP A 384 -18.25 -0.22 4.25
N ASN A 385 -18.24 -0.18 2.91
CA ASN A 385 -19.36 -0.63 2.10
C ASN A 385 -19.71 -2.11 2.31
N THR A 386 -18.72 -2.93 2.70
CA THR A 386 -18.95 -4.35 3.02
C THR A 386 -19.55 -4.51 4.41
N ILE A 387 -19.10 -3.72 5.38
CA ILE A 387 -19.64 -3.69 6.75
C ILE A 387 -21.12 -3.30 6.73
N ASP A 388 -21.48 -2.25 6.00
CA ASP A 388 -22.87 -1.80 5.88
C ASP A 388 -23.77 -2.89 5.27
N ARG A 389 -23.26 -3.62 4.26
CA ARG A 389 -23.96 -4.76 3.67
C ARG A 389 -24.12 -5.91 4.65
N GLU A 390 -23.09 -6.24 5.44
CA GLU A 390 -23.19 -7.29 6.46
C GLU A 390 -24.19 -6.94 7.56
N LEU A 391 -24.16 -5.72 8.10
CA LEU A 391 -25.13 -5.26 9.10
C LEU A 391 -26.57 -5.31 8.54
N THR A 392 -26.75 -4.89 7.28
CA THR A 392 -28.04 -4.98 6.58
C THR A 392 -28.52 -6.43 6.43
N TYR A 393 -27.63 -7.36 6.04
CA TYR A 393 -27.98 -8.78 5.93
C TYR A 393 -28.39 -9.41 7.25
N LEU A 394 -27.84 -8.91 8.36
CA LEU A 394 -28.14 -9.34 9.71
C LEU A 394 -29.34 -8.61 10.34
N GLY A 395 -29.89 -7.60 9.65
CA GLY A 395 -31.00 -6.79 10.17
C GLY A 395 -30.63 -5.96 11.39
N VAL A 396 -29.37 -5.55 11.51
CA VAL A 396 -28.85 -4.75 12.64
C VAL A 396 -28.77 -3.29 12.26
N SER A 397 -29.33 -2.41 13.09
CA SER A 397 -29.09 -0.96 13.02
C SER A 397 -27.88 -0.60 13.88
N SER A 398 -26.97 0.22 13.35
CA SER A 398 -25.76 0.67 14.05
C SER A 398 -25.54 2.16 13.78
N ASP A 399 -25.50 2.96 14.84
CA ASP A 399 -25.32 4.42 14.75
C ASP A 399 -23.92 4.78 14.24
N THR A 400 -22.90 3.98 14.58
CA THR A 400 -21.51 4.22 14.18
C THR A 400 -21.03 3.31 13.04
N ARG A 401 -21.91 2.42 12.55
CA ARG A 401 -21.62 1.39 11.54
C ARG A 401 -20.44 0.50 11.95
N ALA A 402 -20.39 0.11 13.22
CA ALA A 402 -19.31 -0.70 13.78
C ALA A 402 -19.54 -2.20 13.50
N VAL A 403 -18.52 -2.92 13.04
CA VAL A 403 -18.63 -4.38 12.80
C VAL A 403 -19.07 -5.17 14.03
N ARG A 404 -18.63 -4.75 15.22
CA ARG A 404 -18.99 -5.42 16.48
C ARG A 404 -20.50 -5.41 16.75
N ASP A 405 -21.24 -4.47 16.18
CA ASP A 405 -22.70 -4.41 16.34
C ASP A 405 -23.40 -5.58 15.65
N ALA A 406 -22.74 -6.26 14.72
CA ALA A 406 -23.25 -7.52 14.18
C ALA A 406 -23.64 -8.52 15.29
N GLU A 407 -22.96 -8.50 16.46
CA GLU A 407 -23.32 -9.36 17.61
C GLU A 407 -24.74 -9.10 18.14
N GLN A 408 -25.34 -7.93 17.88
CA GLN A 408 -26.72 -7.63 18.24
C GLN A 408 -27.70 -8.59 17.56
N SER A 409 -27.38 -9.12 16.37
CA SER A 409 -28.20 -10.15 15.71
C SER A 409 -28.42 -11.40 16.58
N LEU A 410 -27.44 -11.77 17.41
CA LEU A 410 -27.56 -12.88 18.36
C LEU A 410 -28.53 -12.58 19.51
N ARG A 411 -28.82 -11.31 19.81
CA ARG A 411 -29.83 -10.96 20.83
C ARG A 411 -31.24 -11.30 20.36
N HIS A 412 -31.48 -11.19 19.05
CA HIS A 412 -32.79 -11.43 18.43
C HIS A 412 -33.03 -12.91 18.05
N ASP A 413 -31.97 -13.72 17.91
CA ASP A 413 -32.05 -15.15 17.58
C ASP A 413 -31.52 -16.02 18.74
N GLN A 414 -32.44 -16.43 19.64
CA GLN A 414 -32.11 -17.22 20.83
C GLN A 414 -31.47 -18.58 20.48
N GLN A 415 -31.96 -19.25 19.43
CA GLN A 415 -31.44 -20.56 19.02
C GLN A 415 -30.00 -20.45 18.52
N ARG A 416 -29.73 -19.44 17.68
CA ARG A 416 -28.37 -19.17 17.19
C ARG A 416 -27.45 -18.76 18.31
N ARG A 417 -27.88 -17.89 19.21
CA ARG A 417 -27.11 -17.49 20.42
C ARG A 417 -26.71 -18.68 21.28
N GLN A 418 -27.64 -19.60 21.56
CA GLN A 418 -27.35 -20.80 22.34
C GLN A 418 -26.41 -21.76 21.59
N THR A 419 -26.54 -21.85 20.27
CA THR A 419 -25.66 -22.67 19.42
C THR A 419 -24.23 -22.14 19.43
N VAL A 420 -24.05 -20.83 19.22
CA VAL A 420 -22.77 -20.13 19.33
C VAL A 420 -22.14 -20.37 20.70
N ARG A 421 -22.90 -20.17 21.79
CA ARG A 421 -22.40 -20.39 23.15
C ARG A 421 -21.90 -21.82 23.37
N ARG A 422 -22.68 -22.82 22.95
CA ARG A 422 -22.30 -24.24 23.10
C ARG A 422 -21.06 -24.59 22.28
N MET A 423 -20.95 -24.08 21.05
CA MET A 423 -19.80 -24.37 20.19
C MET A 423 -18.52 -23.66 20.67
N ALA A 424 -18.63 -22.43 21.17
CA ALA A 424 -17.52 -21.72 21.80
C ALA A 424 -17.04 -22.44 23.07
N GLN A 425 -17.96 -22.86 23.94
CA GLN A 425 -17.64 -23.57 25.19
C GLN A 425 -17.00 -24.96 24.95
N ARG A 426 -17.34 -25.63 23.85
CA ARG A 426 -16.76 -26.94 23.52
C ARG A 426 -15.26 -26.85 23.22
N GLY A 427 -14.77 -25.70 22.75
CA GLY A 427 -13.39 -25.54 22.33
C GLY A 427 -13.04 -26.30 21.04
N PRO A 428 -11.82 -26.12 20.53
CA PRO A 428 -11.28 -26.95 19.46
C PRO A 428 -11.04 -28.39 19.95
N LEU A 429 -11.07 -29.36 19.03
CA LEU A 429 -10.71 -30.75 19.33
C LEU A 429 -9.21 -30.87 19.66
N PRO A 430 -8.77 -31.93 20.38
CA PRO A 430 -7.36 -32.17 20.65
C PRO A 430 -6.54 -32.14 19.35
N ASN A 431 -5.43 -31.39 19.35
CA ASN A 431 -4.53 -31.19 18.20
C ASN A 431 -5.14 -30.48 16.98
N GLN A 432 -6.41 -30.05 17.04
CA GLN A 432 -7.00 -29.22 15.99
C GLN A 432 -6.27 -27.87 15.97
N CYS A 433 -5.80 -27.45 14.81
CA CYS A 433 -5.08 -26.19 14.62
C CYS A 433 -5.80 -25.23 13.67
N GLY A 434 -6.89 -25.66 13.03
CA GLY A 434 -7.68 -24.78 12.18
C GLY A 434 -9.10 -25.29 11.94
N VAL A 435 -9.82 -24.58 11.08
CA VAL A 435 -11.18 -24.92 10.65
C VAL A 435 -11.40 -24.55 9.19
N VAL A 436 -11.99 -25.48 8.42
CA VAL A 436 -12.65 -25.15 7.15
C VAL A 436 -14.13 -24.94 7.42
N VAL A 437 -14.67 -23.85 6.90
CA VAL A 437 -16.08 -23.48 7.06
C VAL A 437 -16.81 -23.69 5.75
N SER A 438 -17.94 -24.41 5.79
CA SER A 438 -18.84 -24.54 4.64
C SER A 438 -20.26 -24.10 4.97
N HIS A 439 -20.95 -23.55 3.97
CA HIS A 439 -22.39 -23.34 3.95
C HIS A 439 -22.99 -24.40 3.02
N GLY A 440 -23.68 -25.39 3.58
CA GLY A 440 -24.05 -26.59 2.84
C GLY A 440 -22.87 -27.20 2.08
N TRP A 441 -23.03 -27.45 0.78
CA TRP A 441 -21.99 -28.01 -0.08
C TRP A 441 -20.79 -27.08 -0.35
N ARG A 442 -20.92 -25.78 -0.08
CA ARG A 442 -19.94 -24.77 -0.50
C ARG A 442 -18.97 -24.42 0.63
N VAL A 443 -17.67 -24.66 0.42
CA VAL A 443 -16.61 -24.11 1.28
C VAL A 443 -16.52 -22.59 1.10
N VAL A 444 -16.55 -21.85 2.21
CA VAL A 444 -16.57 -20.39 2.20
C VAL A 444 -15.35 -19.74 2.85
N ALA A 445 -14.72 -20.43 3.81
CA ALA A 445 -13.54 -19.91 4.51
C ALA A 445 -12.62 -21.04 5.00
N ILE A 446 -11.35 -20.70 5.19
CA ILE A 446 -10.33 -21.49 5.86
C ILE A 446 -9.69 -20.57 6.90
N GLU A 447 -9.60 -21.03 8.15
CA GLU A 447 -8.85 -20.38 9.23
C GLU A 447 -7.86 -21.42 9.78
N LEU A 448 -6.56 -21.14 9.72
CA LEU A 448 -5.53 -22.08 10.14
C LEU A 448 -4.50 -21.38 11.01
N PHE A 449 -4.22 -21.96 12.16
CA PHE A 449 -3.11 -21.62 13.04
C PHE A 449 -2.05 -22.71 12.96
N GLY A 450 -0.81 -22.34 13.24
CA GLY A 450 0.32 -23.25 13.11
C GLY A 450 0.29 -24.45 14.06
N ASN A 451 -0.40 -24.32 15.20
CA ASN A 451 -0.61 -25.40 16.16
C ASN A 451 -1.91 -25.18 16.96
N HIS A 452 -2.21 -26.12 17.85
CA HIS A 452 -3.42 -26.10 18.69
C HIS A 452 -3.45 -24.93 19.66
N ASP A 453 -2.32 -24.64 20.33
CA ASP A 453 -2.23 -23.61 21.36
C ASP A 453 -2.43 -22.20 20.79
N LEU A 454 -2.07 -22.00 19.52
CA LEU A 454 -2.35 -20.78 18.78
C LEU A 454 -3.83 -20.66 18.39
N LEU A 455 -4.56 -21.76 18.17
CA LEU A 455 -5.99 -21.72 17.83
C LEU A 455 -6.88 -21.43 19.05
N VAL A 456 -6.57 -22.05 20.19
CA VAL A 456 -7.44 -22.06 21.39
C VAL A 456 -7.90 -20.65 21.81
N PRO A 457 -7.03 -19.63 21.91
CA PRO A 457 -7.43 -18.28 22.32
C PRO A 457 -8.40 -17.58 21.35
N HIS A 458 -8.46 -18.04 20.10
CA HIS A 458 -9.26 -17.42 19.03
C HIS A 458 -10.53 -18.20 18.70
N TRP A 459 -10.70 -19.41 19.27
CA TRP A 459 -11.80 -20.32 18.92
C TRP A 459 -13.18 -19.69 19.09
N GLU A 460 -13.45 -19.04 20.22
CA GLU A 460 -14.74 -18.37 20.45
C GLU A 460 -14.99 -17.29 19.39
N GLY A 461 -13.97 -16.50 19.06
CA GLY A 461 -14.06 -15.43 18.08
C GLY A 461 -14.41 -15.92 16.68
N ILE A 462 -13.78 -17.01 16.24
CA ILE A 462 -13.99 -17.65 14.93
C ILE A 462 -15.38 -18.30 14.87
N VAL A 463 -15.79 -19.02 15.91
CA VAL A 463 -17.12 -19.65 15.98
C VAL A 463 -18.22 -18.59 15.94
N ARG A 464 -18.06 -17.50 16.71
CA ARG A 464 -19.00 -16.37 16.71
C ARG A 464 -19.15 -15.77 15.32
N SER A 465 -18.04 -15.38 14.69
CA SER A 465 -18.08 -14.69 13.39
C SER A 465 -18.77 -15.51 12.32
N HIS A 466 -18.46 -16.81 12.21
CA HIS A 466 -19.04 -17.66 11.17
C HIS A 466 -20.47 -18.06 11.45
N LEU A 467 -20.82 -18.43 12.69
CA LEU A 467 -22.18 -18.86 13.01
C LEU A 467 -23.20 -17.73 13.04
N MET A 468 -22.77 -16.47 12.93
CA MET A 468 -23.65 -15.33 12.74
C MET A 468 -24.05 -15.13 11.27
N GLU A 469 -23.31 -15.70 10.33
CA GLU A 469 -23.51 -15.40 8.92
C GLU A 469 -24.83 -15.92 8.36
N ARG A 470 -25.28 -15.22 7.30
CA ARG A 470 -26.31 -15.70 6.40
C ARG A 470 -25.73 -16.74 5.44
N LEU A 471 -26.43 -17.87 5.32
CA LEU A 471 -26.05 -18.98 4.42
C LEU A 471 -25.99 -18.53 2.97
N THR A 472 -25.01 -19.08 2.25
CA THR A 472 -24.81 -18.84 0.80
C THR A 472 -25.08 -20.07 -0.06
N ALA A 473 -25.24 -21.23 0.56
CA ALA A 473 -25.62 -22.47 -0.10
C ALA A 473 -26.26 -23.42 0.93
N THR A 474 -27.06 -24.35 0.43
CA THR A 474 -27.74 -25.41 1.19
C THR A 474 -27.19 -26.78 0.78
N GLY A 475 -27.73 -27.88 1.31
CA GLY A 475 -27.28 -29.24 1.00
C GLY A 475 -26.14 -29.74 1.89
N GLU A 476 -25.57 -30.89 1.53
CA GLU A 476 -24.61 -31.60 2.36
C GLU A 476 -23.17 -31.12 2.16
N PRO A 477 -22.38 -30.96 3.24
CA PRO A 477 -20.99 -30.53 3.14
C PRO A 477 -20.09 -31.69 2.69
N SER A 478 -18.99 -31.39 1.99
CA SER A 478 -18.05 -32.40 1.49
C SER A 478 -16.68 -32.27 2.14
N LYS A 479 -16.25 -33.34 2.83
CA LYS A 479 -14.91 -33.45 3.41
C LYS A 479 -13.81 -33.42 2.33
N THR A 480 -14.07 -34.04 1.19
CA THR A 480 -13.15 -34.03 0.04
C THR A 480 -12.97 -32.62 -0.48
N GLU A 481 -14.07 -31.88 -0.69
CA GLU A 481 -14.00 -30.48 -1.14
C GLU A 481 -13.28 -29.59 -0.12
N ALA A 482 -13.53 -29.78 1.18
CA ALA A 482 -12.81 -29.06 2.24
C ALA A 482 -11.28 -29.26 2.15
N ARG A 483 -10.83 -30.50 1.97
CA ARG A 483 -9.41 -30.83 1.79
C ARG A 483 -8.84 -30.24 0.50
N ASP A 484 -9.58 -30.36 -0.60
CA ASP A 484 -9.13 -29.90 -1.92
C ASP A 484 -9.04 -28.37 -1.99
N ARG A 485 -9.82 -27.65 -1.17
CA ARG A 485 -9.69 -26.19 -1.02
C ARG A 485 -8.44 -25.78 -0.25
N ILE A 486 -8.06 -26.51 0.80
CA ILE A 486 -6.79 -26.27 1.50
C ILE A 486 -5.61 -26.48 0.55
N ARG A 487 -5.61 -27.59 -0.21
CA ARG A 487 -4.54 -27.88 -1.18
C ARG A 487 -4.44 -26.81 -2.27
N ARG A 488 -5.56 -26.38 -2.83
CA ARG A 488 -5.59 -25.29 -3.81
C ARG A 488 -5.06 -23.98 -3.24
N PHE A 489 -5.41 -23.65 -2.00
CA PHE A 489 -4.86 -22.47 -1.34
C PHE A 489 -3.35 -22.58 -1.09
N ALA A 490 -2.86 -23.76 -0.69
CA ALA A 490 -1.43 -24.02 -0.47
C ALA A 490 -0.57 -23.82 -1.73
N GLN A 491 -1.16 -24.14 -2.89
CA GLN A 491 -0.49 -24.15 -4.20
C GLN A 491 -0.81 -22.92 -5.06
N ALA A 492 -1.64 -22.00 -4.55
CA ALA A 492 -2.05 -20.84 -5.30
C ALA A 492 -0.86 -19.92 -5.58
N ALA A 493 -0.86 -19.29 -6.76
CA ALA A 493 0.10 -18.23 -7.07
C ALA A 493 -0.04 -17.10 -6.04
N ALA A 494 1.09 -16.70 -5.45
CA ALA A 494 1.09 -15.76 -4.34
C ALA A 494 2.20 -14.72 -4.49
N VAL A 495 2.00 -13.57 -3.85
CA VAL A 495 3.02 -12.54 -3.67
C VAL A 495 3.60 -12.69 -2.27
N THR A 496 4.91 -12.74 -2.18
CA THR A 496 5.63 -12.93 -0.92
C THR A 496 6.42 -11.68 -0.56
N ASN A 497 6.34 -11.24 0.70
CA ASN A 497 7.10 -10.12 1.23
C ASN A 497 7.66 -10.44 2.62
N PRO A 498 8.69 -9.71 3.09
CA PRO A 498 9.01 -9.68 4.52
C PRO A 498 7.78 -9.30 5.34
N GLY A 499 7.57 -9.95 6.48
CA GLY A 499 6.50 -9.59 7.41
C GLY A 499 6.71 -8.20 8.00
N VAL A 500 5.63 -7.57 8.49
CA VAL A 500 5.75 -6.30 9.24
C VAL A 500 6.56 -6.49 10.53
N GLY A 501 6.43 -7.67 11.15
CA GLY A 501 7.28 -8.13 12.24
C GLY A 501 8.18 -9.27 11.77
N LEU A 502 8.30 -10.31 12.58
CA LEU A 502 9.03 -11.52 12.23
C LEU A 502 8.33 -12.32 11.12
N GLY A 503 9.14 -12.99 10.31
CA GLY A 503 8.66 -13.93 9.29
C GLY A 503 8.39 -13.29 7.93
N THR A 504 7.61 -14.00 7.13
CA THR A 504 7.33 -13.71 5.73
C THR A 504 5.82 -13.77 5.51
N GLU A 505 5.25 -12.71 4.94
CA GLU A 505 3.85 -12.69 4.56
C GLU A 505 3.68 -13.20 3.11
N VAL A 506 2.59 -13.93 2.90
CA VAL A 506 2.21 -14.49 1.60
C VAL A 506 0.78 -14.06 1.31
N HIS A 507 0.54 -13.50 0.13
CA HIS A 507 -0.74 -12.94 -0.29
C HIS A 507 -1.25 -13.66 -1.53
N VAL A 508 -2.46 -14.22 -1.45
CA VAL A 508 -3.12 -14.95 -2.54
C VAL A 508 -4.32 -14.14 -3.00
N ASN A 509 -4.40 -13.90 -4.31
CA ASN A 509 -5.59 -13.37 -5.00
C ASN A 509 -5.61 -13.92 -6.44
N ASP A 510 -6.29 -15.05 -6.65
CA ASP A 510 -6.31 -15.77 -7.93
C ASP A 510 -7.68 -15.70 -8.66
N GLY A 511 -8.55 -14.79 -8.22
CA GLY A 511 -9.92 -14.65 -8.73
C GLY A 511 -10.91 -15.72 -8.23
N ARG A 512 -10.45 -16.79 -7.59
CA ARG A 512 -11.28 -17.84 -6.95
C ARG A 512 -11.13 -17.85 -5.43
N THR A 513 -9.97 -17.46 -4.94
CA THR A 513 -9.55 -17.47 -3.55
C THR A 513 -8.82 -16.16 -3.27
N VAL A 514 -9.19 -15.52 -2.17
CA VAL A 514 -8.43 -14.42 -1.59
C VAL A 514 -8.00 -14.85 -0.20
N GLY A 515 -6.71 -14.74 0.10
CA GLY A 515 -6.17 -15.20 1.35
C GLY A 515 -4.79 -14.63 1.65
N GLN A 516 -4.32 -14.93 2.85
CA GLN A 516 -2.98 -14.58 3.28
C GLN A 516 -2.44 -15.62 4.27
N ALA A 517 -1.12 -15.73 4.35
CA ALA A 517 -0.42 -16.55 5.32
C ALA A 517 0.80 -15.82 5.89
N LEU A 518 1.15 -16.13 7.12
CA LEU A 518 2.37 -15.71 7.78
C LEU A 518 3.23 -16.94 8.05
N ILE A 519 4.45 -16.93 7.53
CA ILE A 519 5.42 -18.02 7.65
C ILE A 519 6.58 -17.54 8.53
N HIS A 520 7.01 -18.35 9.49
CA HIS A 520 8.19 -18.09 10.29
C HIS A 520 9.04 -19.35 10.38
N GLN A 521 10.34 -19.23 10.08
CA GLN A 521 11.29 -20.35 10.11
C GLN A 521 10.82 -21.57 9.29
N GLY A 522 10.21 -21.34 8.13
CA GLY A 522 9.71 -22.41 7.24
C GLY A 522 8.40 -23.08 7.68
N ALA A 523 7.77 -22.61 8.76
CA ALA A 523 6.50 -23.12 9.25
C ALA A 523 5.40 -22.05 9.20
N VAL A 524 4.15 -22.48 8.98
CA VAL A 524 2.99 -21.58 8.94
C VAL A 524 2.62 -21.21 10.37
N VAL A 525 2.64 -19.91 10.67
CA VAL A 525 2.18 -19.35 11.95
C VAL A 525 0.67 -19.18 11.94
N TYR A 526 0.14 -18.59 10.87
CA TYR A 526 -1.28 -18.38 10.67
C TYR A 526 -1.59 -18.23 9.17
N ALA A 527 -2.73 -18.72 8.72
CA ALA A 527 -3.22 -18.55 7.37
C ALA A 527 -4.74 -18.46 7.34
N SER A 528 -5.26 -17.67 6.42
CA SER A 528 -6.70 -17.57 6.19
C SER A 528 -7.01 -17.40 4.70
N ALA A 529 -8.11 -17.99 4.25
CA ALA A 529 -8.53 -17.92 2.85
C ALA A 529 -10.06 -17.86 2.73
N PHE A 530 -10.54 -17.10 1.75
CA PHE A 530 -11.95 -16.86 1.50
C PHE A 530 -12.27 -17.14 0.04
N MET A 531 -13.31 -17.95 -0.18
CA MET A 531 -13.70 -18.37 -1.52
C MET A 531 -14.57 -17.29 -2.20
N ILE A 532 -14.26 -17.01 -3.46
CA ILE A 532 -15.02 -16.14 -4.38
C ILE A 532 -16.01 -17.00 -5.16
N GLY A 533 -17.21 -16.47 -5.41
CA GLY A 533 -18.30 -17.12 -6.15
C GLY A 533 -19.45 -17.51 -5.26
#